data_AF-A0A359IMB3-F1
#
_entry.id   AF-A0A359IMB3-F1
#
_cell.length_a   1.000
_cell.length_b   1.000
_cell.length_c   1.000
_cell.angle_alpha   90.00
_cell.angle_beta   90.00
_cell.angle_gamma   90.00
#
_symmetry.space_group_name_H-M   'P 1'
#
loop_
_entity.id
_entity.type
_entity.pdbx_description
1 polymer ?
#
loop_
_entity_poly.entity_id
_entity_poly.type
_entity_poly.pdbx_seq_one_letter_code
_entity_poly.pdbx_strand_id
1 'polypeptide(L)'
;MGIAKFVAASVENLSINNINITDTSSSVLFSGDDMNDPATGNLSKYDEVRVTKENEVRNKVKDLLSGMYDDIKVTPNLKINFDRYKETSEKVSSPFEDGKKGIPITEQTQKTATESGATPAEPGYESNSGTTDYYTGNTNTSKSSSENSSTTYAVNKTVSELEKSTGDALLDESSLSVVVYQNKVYEYTEIKKQGLLKDTTWQDYMTKIKSTVTPLTLDTNITDLVKKGTGILDVKITGFEKPVFIEEQAVKLDFTGYIPVAVTILFIAFLAVVLMKKSKNVEVTHMEPELSVEQMLVSTKSRPRRGGGMEDLPELQEHDSETKKRIEDFIQEKPQLVAQLLKNWIAEDWE
;
A
#
# COMPACT_ATOMS: atom_id res chain seq x y z
N MET A 1 6.52 -5.55 -15.92
CA MET A 1 7.43 -4.41 -16.17
C MET A 1 8.63 -4.30 -15.23
N GLY A 2 8.60 -4.78 -13.98
CA GLY A 2 9.70 -4.56 -13.02
C GLY A 2 11.08 -5.02 -13.51
N ILE A 3 11.17 -6.23 -14.09
CA ILE A 3 12.42 -6.79 -14.62
C ILE A 3 12.97 -5.96 -15.79
N ALA A 4 12.11 -5.55 -16.74
CA ALA A 4 12.53 -4.71 -17.86
C ALA A 4 13.08 -3.36 -17.42
N LYS A 5 12.43 -2.70 -16.44
CA LYS A 5 12.91 -1.44 -15.86
C LYS A 5 14.26 -1.61 -15.15
N PHE A 6 14.44 -2.73 -14.44
CA PHE A 6 15.70 -3.03 -13.77
C PHE A 6 16.85 -3.20 -14.76
N VAL A 7 16.64 -3.96 -15.85
CA VAL A 7 17.66 -4.16 -16.89
C VAL A 7 18.00 -2.86 -17.61
N ALA A 8 17.00 -2.04 -17.97
CA ALA A 8 17.22 -0.73 -18.58
C ALA A 8 18.05 0.20 -17.69
N ALA A 9 17.77 0.22 -16.38
CA ALA A 9 18.51 1.03 -15.42
C ALA A 9 19.92 0.51 -15.13
N SER A 10 20.18 -0.77 -15.37
CA SER A 10 21.45 -1.44 -15.06
C SER A 10 22.47 -1.35 -16.20
N VAL A 11 22.05 -0.96 -17.40
CA VAL A 11 22.91 -0.88 -18.59
C VAL A 11 22.90 0.54 -19.13
N GLU A 12 24.08 1.15 -19.23
CA GLU A 12 24.22 2.49 -19.76
C GLU A 12 23.70 2.59 -21.20
N ASN A 13 22.92 3.64 -21.48
CA ASN A 13 22.28 3.90 -22.78
C ASN A 13 21.32 2.80 -23.28
N LEU A 14 20.86 1.88 -22.41
CA LEU A 14 19.83 0.91 -22.78
C LEU A 14 18.43 1.46 -22.50
N SER A 15 17.72 1.85 -23.55
CA SER A 15 16.30 2.19 -23.44
C SER A 15 15.47 0.95 -23.13
N ILE A 16 14.43 1.11 -22.31
CA ILE A 16 13.45 0.04 -22.02
C ILE A 16 12.74 -0.47 -23.28
N ASN A 17 12.66 0.38 -24.30
CA ASN A 17 12.07 0.03 -25.60
C ASN A 17 12.91 -1.02 -26.36
N ASN A 18 14.18 -1.20 -25.99
CA ASN A 18 15.08 -2.15 -26.64
C ASN A 18 15.17 -3.48 -25.87
N ILE A 19 14.21 -3.77 -24.98
CA ILE A 19 14.23 -4.96 -24.12
C ILE A 19 13.06 -5.86 -24.48
N ASN A 20 13.34 -7.14 -24.77
CA ASN A 20 12.33 -8.18 -24.93
C ASN A 20 12.53 -9.27 -23.88
N ILE A 21 11.45 -9.70 -23.24
CA ILE A 21 11.45 -10.79 -22.25
C ILE A 21 10.58 -11.91 -22.80
N THR A 22 11.15 -13.11 -22.92
CA THR A 22 10.45 -14.31 -23.36
C THR A 22 10.54 -15.41 -22.31
N ASP A 23 9.52 -16.27 -22.23
CA ASP A 23 9.61 -17.52 -21.48
C ASP A 23 10.39 -18.59 -22.28
N THR A 24 10.80 -19.64 -21.58
CA THR A 24 11.36 -20.91 -22.07
C THR A 24 10.56 -21.54 -23.22
N SER A 25 9.25 -21.28 -23.30
CA SER A 25 8.38 -21.74 -24.38
C SER A 25 8.31 -20.79 -25.58
N SER A 26 9.24 -19.83 -25.70
CA SER A 26 9.30 -18.79 -26.75
C SER A 26 8.07 -17.86 -26.80
N SER A 27 7.29 -17.78 -25.71
CA SER A 27 6.22 -16.79 -25.56
C SER A 27 6.80 -15.45 -25.13
N VAL A 28 6.41 -14.36 -25.79
CA VAL A 28 6.83 -12.99 -25.43
C VAL A 28 6.01 -12.52 -24.22
N LEU A 29 6.69 -12.27 -23.11
CA LEU A 29 6.11 -11.76 -21.86
C LEU A 29 6.20 -10.22 -21.77
N PHE A 30 7.17 -9.64 -22.47
CA PHE A 30 7.36 -8.20 -22.60
C PHE A 30 8.06 -7.89 -23.92
N SER A 31 7.52 -6.94 -24.67
CA SER A 31 8.12 -6.39 -25.89
C SER A 31 8.34 -4.90 -25.68
N GLY A 32 9.59 -4.45 -25.75
CA GLY A 32 9.92 -3.03 -25.63
C GLY A 32 9.48 -2.23 -26.85
N ASP A 33 9.41 -2.88 -28.02
CA ASP A 33 9.00 -2.26 -29.28
C ASP A 33 7.53 -1.83 -29.25
N ASP A 34 6.69 -2.65 -28.61
CA ASP A 34 5.28 -2.36 -28.42
C ASP A 34 5.09 -1.03 -27.65
N MET A 35 6.00 -0.69 -26.72
CA MET A 35 5.87 0.51 -25.87
C MET A 35 5.82 1.83 -26.66
N ASN A 36 6.34 1.85 -27.90
CA ASN A 36 6.29 3.00 -28.80
C ASN A 36 5.20 2.90 -29.86
N ASP A 37 4.60 1.72 -30.06
CA ASP A 37 3.48 1.54 -30.98
C ASP A 37 2.22 2.15 -30.34
N PRO A 38 1.66 3.22 -30.94
CA PRO A 38 0.43 3.84 -30.45
C PRO A 38 -0.75 2.86 -30.37
N ALA A 39 -0.72 1.78 -31.16
CA ALA A 39 -1.80 0.80 -31.29
C ALA A 39 -1.73 -0.38 -30.31
N THR A 40 -0.54 -0.82 -29.87
CA THR A 40 -0.39 -2.07 -29.10
C THR A 40 0.25 -1.93 -27.72
N GLY A 41 1.41 -1.28 -27.53
CA GLY A 41 2.04 -1.23 -26.19
C GLY A 41 1.59 -0.10 -25.28
N ASN A 42 0.53 0.61 -25.65
CA ASN A 42 -0.25 1.37 -24.68
C ASN A 42 -1.35 0.54 -23.99
N LEU A 43 -1.70 -0.66 -24.47
CA LEU A 43 -2.81 -1.42 -23.90
C LEU A 43 -2.57 -1.80 -22.43
N SER A 44 -1.37 -2.31 -22.11
CA SER A 44 -1.01 -2.61 -20.71
C SER A 44 -0.94 -1.37 -19.83
N LYS A 45 -0.57 -0.21 -20.39
CA LYS A 45 -0.58 1.07 -19.66
C LYS A 45 -2.01 1.57 -19.42
N TYR A 46 -2.91 1.40 -20.38
CA TYR A 46 -4.32 1.75 -20.24
C TYR A 46 -5.01 0.90 -19.17
N ASP A 47 -4.70 -0.40 -19.12
CA ASP A 47 -5.19 -1.28 -18.06
C ASP A 47 -4.57 -0.91 -16.70
N GLU A 48 -3.28 -0.57 -16.62
CA GLU A 48 -2.65 -0.09 -15.38
C GLU A 48 -3.28 1.21 -14.86
N VAL A 49 -3.56 2.17 -15.76
CA VAL A 49 -4.27 3.41 -15.43
C VAL A 49 -5.68 3.10 -14.93
N ARG A 50 -6.42 2.21 -15.63
CA ARG A 50 -7.77 1.78 -15.19
C ARG A 50 -7.71 1.17 -13.79
N VAL A 51 -6.84 0.18 -13.57
CA VAL A 51 -6.68 -0.50 -12.27
C VAL A 51 -6.31 0.49 -11.17
N THR A 52 -5.44 1.46 -11.46
CA THR A 52 -5.06 2.50 -10.50
C THR A 52 -6.26 3.36 -10.11
N LYS A 53 -7.06 3.82 -11.09
CA LYS A 53 -8.27 4.61 -10.84
C LYS A 53 -9.35 3.80 -10.13
N GLU A 54 -9.50 2.53 -10.48
CA GLU A 54 -10.39 1.60 -9.78
C GLU A 54 -9.96 1.39 -8.32
N ASN A 55 -8.66 1.26 -8.05
CA ASN A 55 -8.13 1.17 -6.69
C ASN A 55 -8.40 2.45 -5.89
N GLU A 56 -8.25 3.63 -6.52
CA GLU A 56 -8.56 4.92 -5.91
C GLU A 56 -10.03 4.99 -5.46
N VAL A 57 -10.96 4.64 -6.36
CA VAL A 57 -12.40 4.58 -6.04
C VAL A 57 -12.70 3.54 -4.96
N ARG A 58 -12.11 2.34 -5.08
CA ARG A 58 -12.26 1.25 -4.11
C ARG A 58 -11.86 1.68 -2.71
N ASN A 59 -10.70 2.32 -2.57
CA ASN A 59 -10.20 2.77 -1.27
C ASN A 59 -11.07 3.89 -0.71
N LYS A 60 -11.46 4.86 -1.54
CA LYS A 60 -12.36 5.94 -1.14
C LYS A 60 -13.69 5.41 -0.58
N VAL A 61 -14.28 4.41 -1.22
CA VAL A 61 -15.54 3.79 -0.76
C VAL A 61 -15.31 2.98 0.52
N LYS A 62 -14.21 2.25 0.62
CA LYS A 62 -13.85 1.53 1.86
C LYS A 62 -13.69 2.49 3.03
N ASP A 63 -12.95 3.57 2.86
CA ASP A 63 -12.74 4.58 3.90
C ASP A 63 -14.06 5.18 4.37
N LEU A 64 -14.93 5.53 3.41
CA LEU A 64 -16.26 6.08 3.66
C LEU A 64 -17.16 5.14 4.49
N LEU A 65 -17.07 3.83 4.26
CA LEU A 65 -17.95 2.82 4.87
C LEU A 65 -17.32 2.09 6.07
N SER A 66 -16.01 2.22 6.28
CA SER A 66 -15.24 1.50 7.31
C SER A 66 -15.73 1.73 8.74
N GLY A 67 -16.29 2.90 9.03
CA GLY A 67 -16.88 3.20 10.34
C GLY A 67 -18.26 2.59 10.58
N MET A 68 -18.89 2.03 9.55
CA MET A 68 -20.27 1.52 9.61
C MET A 68 -20.36 -0.01 9.48
N TYR A 69 -19.39 -0.63 8.81
CA TYR A 69 -19.40 -2.06 8.50
C TYR A 69 -18.02 -2.68 8.73
N ASP A 70 -17.99 -3.95 9.11
CA ASP A 70 -16.76 -4.65 9.48
C ASP A 70 -15.92 -5.11 8.29
N ASP A 71 -16.56 -5.55 7.20
CA ASP A 71 -15.88 -5.96 5.97
C ASP A 71 -16.62 -5.41 4.75
N ILE A 72 -15.85 -4.85 3.81
CA ILE A 72 -16.37 -4.10 2.67
C ILE A 72 -15.62 -4.55 1.42
N LYS A 73 -16.38 -5.10 0.46
CA LYS A 73 -15.88 -5.49 -0.86
C LYS A 73 -16.42 -4.53 -1.90
N VAL A 74 -15.52 -3.86 -2.60
CA VAL A 74 -15.85 -2.86 -3.61
C VAL A 74 -15.28 -3.27 -4.95
N THR A 75 -16.16 -3.35 -5.94
CA THR A 75 -15.84 -3.67 -7.33
C THR A 75 -16.31 -2.52 -8.22
N PRO A 76 -15.43 -1.53 -8.48
CA PRO A 76 -15.67 -0.51 -9.49
C PRO A 76 -15.43 -1.08 -10.89
N ASN A 77 -16.18 -0.57 -11.86
CA ASN A 77 -15.99 -0.79 -13.28
C ASN A 77 -15.96 0.58 -13.95
N LEU A 78 -14.75 1.10 -14.20
CA LEU A 78 -14.57 2.47 -14.69
C LEU A 78 -14.37 2.50 -16.20
N LYS A 79 -15.14 3.36 -16.88
CA LYS A 79 -14.88 3.69 -18.27
C LYS A 79 -13.87 4.83 -18.32
N ILE A 80 -12.71 4.57 -18.91
CA ILE A 80 -11.61 5.56 -19.02
C ILE A 80 -11.52 6.04 -20.46
N ASN A 81 -11.46 7.36 -20.65
CA ASN A 81 -11.26 7.96 -21.96
C ASN A 81 -9.76 8.13 -22.25
N PHE A 82 -9.28 7.46 -23.31
CA PHE A 82 -7.90 7.58 -23.80
C PHE A 82 -7.81 8.30 -25.14
N ASP A 83 -8.89 8.94 -25.60
CA ASP A 83 -8.94 9.69 -26.84
C ASP A 83 -7.98 10.88 -26.78
N ARG A 84 -6.97 10.86 -27.66
CA ARG A 84 -6.03 11.96 -27.80
C ARG A 84 -6.66 13.01 -28.71
N TYR A 85 -6.93 14.19 -28.15
CA TYR A 85 -7.39 15.34 -28.92
C TYR A 85 -6.33 16.43 -28.89
N LYS A 86 -5.79 16.76 -30.06
CA LYS A 86 -4.92 17.91 -30.27
C LYS A 86 -5.53 18.81 -31.33
N GLU A 87 -5.79 20.07 -30.96
CA GLU A 87 -6.24 21.11 -31.87
C GLU A 87 -5.20 22.23 -31.93
N THR A 88 -4.81 22.61 -33.13
CA THR A 88 -3.95 23.76 -33.38
C THR A 88 -4.77 24.80 -34.12
N SER A 89 -5.02 25.94 -33.47
CA SER A 89 -5.71 27.08 -34.06
C SER A 89 -4.70 28.17 -34.38
N GLU A 90 -4.72 28.64 -35.63
CA GLU A 90 -3.94 29.78 -36.08
C GLU A 90 -4.87 30.96 -36.36
N LYS A 91 -4.73 32.01 -35.55
CA LYS A 91 -5.45 33.27 -35.77
C LYS A 91 -4.48 34.33 -36.25
N VAL A 92 -4.77 34.89 -37.42
CA VAL A 92 -4.05 36.02 -37.99
C VAL A 92 -4.87 37.29 -37.79
N SER A 93 -4.26 38.35 -37.28
CA SER A 93 -4.92 39.65 -37.11
C SER A 93 -4.04 40.81 -37.54
N SER A 94 -4.67 41.93 -37.87
CA SER A 94 -3.97 43.19 -38.01
C SER A 94 -3.38 43.62 -36.66
N PRO A 95 -2.18 44.22 -36.63
CA PRO A 95 -1.63 44.88 -35.45
C PRO A 95 -2.30 46.24 -35.15
N PHE A 96 -3.17 46.73 -36.03
CA PHE A 96 -3.91 47.98 -35.86
C PHE A 96 -5.35 47.68 -35.41
N GLU A 97 -5.88 48.49 -34.49
CA GLU A 97 -7.31 48.44 -34.12
C GLU A 97 -8.18 48.66 -35.37
N ASP A 98 -9.12 47.74 -35.61
CA ASP A 98 -10.01 47.68 -36.79
C ASP A 98 -9.31 47.67 -38.17
N GLY A 99 -8.00 47.43 -38.19
CA GLY A 99 -7.22 47.32 -39.41
C GLY A 99 -7.48 46.02 -40.16
N LYS A 100 -7.51 46.09 -41.50
CA LYS A 100 -7.52 44.92 -42.40
C LYS A 100 -6.13 44.58 -42.98
N LYS A 101 -5.11 45.36 -42.63
CA LYS A 101 -3.74 45.24 -43.18
C LYS A 101 -2.72 45.04 -42.06
N GLY A 102 -1.62 44.36 -42.37
CA GLY A 102 -0.47 44.27 -41.47
C GLY A 102 0.41 45.53 -41.50
N ILE A 103 1.55 45.49 -40.81
CA ILE A 103 2.62 46.49 -40.94
C ILE A 103 3.35 46.23 -42.26
N PRO A 104 3.44 47.19 -43.20
CA PRO A 104 4.21 46.99 -44.42
C PRO A 104 5.70 46.83 -44.08
N ILE A 105 6.30 45.72 -44.52
CA ILE A 105 7.73 45.40 -44.29
C ILE A 105 8.57 45.49 -45.54
N THR A 106 7.96 45.44 -46.72
CA THR A 106 8.64 45.59 -47.99
C THR A 106 7.68 46.21 -48.98
N GLU A 107 8.12 47.27 -49.66
CA GLU A 107 7.36 47.93 -50.69
C GLU A 107 8.25 48.10 -51.93
N GLN A 108 7.75 47.67 -53.08
CA GLN A 108 8.40 47.81 -54.37
C GLN A 108 7.44 48.51 -55.32
N THR A 109 7.82 49.69 -55.80
CA THR A 109 7.03 50.45 -56.76
C THR A 109 7.86 50.69 -58.02
N GLN A 110 7.33 50.27 -59.16
CA GLN A 110 7.89 50.54 -60.47
C GLN A 110 6.95 51.47 -61.23
N LYS A 111 7.43 52.68 -61.52
CA LYS A 111 6.71 53.67 -62.35
C LYS A 111 7.40 53.77 -63.70
N THR A 112 6.63 53.55 -64.76
CA THR A 112 7.08 53.78 -66.14
C THR A 112 6.19 54.85 -66.73
N ALA A 113 6.77 55.99 -67.09
CA ALA A 113 6.09 57.05 -67.81
C ALA A 113 6.77 57.24 -69.17
N THR A 114 5.98 57.19 -70.24
CA THR A 114 6.41 57.46 -71.61
C THR A 114 5.65 58.67 -72.11
N GLU A 115 6.39 59.71 -72.50
CA GLU A 115 5.85 60.91 -73.13
C GLU A 115 6.39 60.98 -74.56
N SER A 116 5.52 60.77 -75.54
CA SER A 116 5.87 60.94 -76.95
C SER A 116 5.41 62.32 -77.40
N GLY A 117 6.34 63.28 -77.41
CA GLY A 117 6.18 64.58 -78.05
C GLY A 117 6.81 64.57 -79.44
N ALA A 118 6.04 64.95 -80.47
CA ALA A 118 6.57 65.16 -81.81
C ALA A 118 7.07 66.61 -81.94
N THR A 119 8.33 66.84 -82.35
CA THR A 119 8.81 67.95 -83.22
C THR A 119 10.36 67.95 -83.33
N PRO A 120 11.00 68.51 -84.39
CA PRO A 120 10.50 69.40 -85.44
C PRO A 120 10.55 68.81 -86.86
N ALA A 121 9.70 69.32 -87.75
CA ALA A 121 9.82 69.08 -89.19
C ALA A 121 11.15 69.68 -89.71
N GLU A 122 11.81 68.99 -90.65
CA GLU A 122 12.95 69.52 -91.39
C GLU A 122 12.52 70.74 -92.25
N PRO A 123 13.36 71.80 -92.39
CA PRO A 123 13.01 72.95 -93.22
C PRO A 123 12.96 72.54 -94.70
N GLY A 124 11.76 72.38 -95.26
CA GLY A 124 11.56 72.21 -96.68
C GLY A 124 11.69 73.54 -97.42
N TYR A 125 12.58 73.61 -98.41
CA TYR A 125 12.61 74.70 -99.40
C TYR A 125 11.78 74.31 -100.61
N GLU A 126 10.46 74.50 -100.58
CA GLU A 126 9.69 74.63 -101.83
C GLU A 126 8.71 75.81 -101.75
N SER A 127 8.72 76.60 -102.82
CA SER A 127 7.99 77.85 -103.00
C SER A 127 6.47 77.65 -103.04
N ASN A 128 5.76 78.50 -102.30
CA ASN A 128 4.31 78.64 -102.33
C ASN A 128 3.79 78.95 -103.74
N SER A 129 3.13 77.99 -104.38
CA SER A 129 2.19 78.28 -105.47
C SER A 129 1.11 77.21 -105.54
N GLY A 130 -0.04 77.52 -104.94
CA GLY A 130 -1.25 76.70 -104.99
C GLY A 130 -1.88 76.54 -103.62
N THR A 131 -3.03 77.19 -103.40
CA THR A 131 -3.92 76.99 -102.24
C THR A 131 -4.15 75.50 -102.01
N THR A 132 -3.57 74.99 -100.94
CA THR A 132 -3.79 73.64 -100.42
C THR A 132 -4.21 73.78 -98.97
N ASP A 133 -5.48 73.48 -98.69
CA ASP A 133 -6.03 73.41 -97.35
C ASP A 133 -5.44 72.17 -96.65
N TYR A 134 -4.32 72.36 -95.96
CA TYR A 134 -3.78 71.33 -95.07
C TYR A 134 -4.48 71.43 -93.71
N TYR A 135 -5.31 70.42 -93.40
CA TYR A 135 -5.73 70.17 -92.03
C TYR A 135 -4.48 69.92 -91.17
N THR A 136 -4.14 70.88 -90.30
CA THR A 136 -3.14 70.64 -89.24
C THR A 136 -3.71 69.58 -88.30
N GLY A 137 -3.21 68.35 -88.42
CA GLY A 137 -3.50 67.28 -87.49
C GLY A 137 -3.12 67.72 -86.08
N ASN A 138 -4.07 67.61 -85.14
CA ASN A 138 -3.85 67.86 -83.73
C ASN A 138 -2.62 67.08 -83.25
N THR A 139 -1.60 67.76 -82.71
CA THR A 139 -0.45 67.11 -82.07
C THR A 139 -0.91 66.48 -80.76
N ASN A 140 -1.53 65.31 -80.86
CA ASN A 140 -1.85 64.48 -79.71
C ASN A 140 -0.54 63.94 -79.12
N THR A 141 0.04 64.67 -78.18
CA THR A 141 1.03 64.15 -77.23
C THR A 141 0.40 62.96 -76.51
N SER A 142 0.84 61.74 -76.79
CA SER A 142 0.42 60.56 -76.06
C SER A 142 1.28 60.42 -74.81
N LYS A 143 0.63 60.51 -73.66
CA LYS A 143 1.25 60.20 -72.36
C LYS A 143 0.70 58.86 -71.90
N SER A 144 1.59 57.89 -71.71
CA SER A 144 1.26 56.61 -71.10
C SER A 144 2.03 56.49 -69.80
N SER A 145 1.34 56.19 -68.72
CA SER A 145 1.97 55.93 -67.42
C SER A 145 1.44 54.61 -66.89
N SER A 146 2.34 53.76 -66.42
CA SER A 146 2.04 52.50 -65.74
C SER A 146 2.74 52.49 -64.39
N GLU A 147 2.01 52.06 -63.37
CA GLU A 147 2.51 51.91 -62.00
C GLU A 147 2.21 50.50 -61.52
N ASN A 148 3.27 49.75 -61.21
CA ASN A 148 3.20 48.45 -60.56
C ASN A 148 3.72 48.60 -59.13
N SER A 149 2.88 48.30 -58.13
CA SER A 149 3.28 48.31 -56.72
C SER A 149 3.02 46.96 -56.06
N SER A 150 3.99 46.49 -55.27
CA SER A 150 3.91 45.27 -54.47
C SER A 150 4.30 45.58 -53.02
N THR A 151 3.46 45.18 -52.07
CA THR A 151 3.70 45.42 -50.63
C THR A 151 3.52 44.12 -49.84
N THR A 152 4.54 43.72 -49.10
CA THR A 152 4.49 42.62 -48.12
C THR A 152 4.15 43.17 -46.75
N TYR A 153 3.22 42.54 -46.04
CA TYR A 153 2.75 42.97 -44.72
C TYR A 153 3.09 41.94 -43.63
N ALA A 154 3.63 42.39 -42.49
CA ALA A 154 3.75 41.63 -41.26
C ALA A 154 2.44 41.71 -40.46
N VAL A 155 1.95 40.56 -39.98
CA VAL A 155 0.67 40.42 -39.27
C VAL A 155 0.90 39.81 -37.90
N ASN A 156 0.00 40.08 -36.96
CA ASN A 156 0.01 39.35 -35.69
C ASN A 156 -0.48 37.93 -35.95
N LYS A 157 0.25 36.94 -35.41
CA LYS A 157 -0.12 35.53 -35.46
C LYS A 157 -0.20 35.00 -34.04
N THR A 158 -1.37 34.50 -33.67
CA THR A 158 -1.57 33.75 -32.44
C THR A 158 -1.73 32.29 -32.80
N VAL A 159 -0.84 31.46 -32.27
CA VAL A 159 -0.94 30.00 -32.36
C VAL A 159 -1.40 29.50 -31.01
N SER A 160 -2.57 28.87 -30.97
CA SER A 160 -3.12 28.23 -29.79
C SER A 160 -3.09 26.72 -29.98
N GLU A 161 -2.47 26.01 -29.05
CA GLU A 161 -2.50 24.55 -28.99
C GLU A 161 -3.38 24.12 -27.81
N LEU A 162 -4.41 23.33 -28.11
CA LEU A 162 -5.24 22.68 -27.10
C LEU A 162 -4.96 21.17 -27.13
N GLU A 163 -4.45 20.64 -26.03
CA GLU A 163 -4.28 19.20 -25.83
C GLU A 163 -5.17 18.76 -24.66
N LYS A 164 -6.07 17.80 -24.91
CA LYS A 164 -6.89 17.21 -23.83
C LYS A 164 -6.06 16.15 -23.10
N SER A 165 -6.17 16.14 -21.78
CA SER A 165 -5.63 15.07 -20.93
C SER A 165 -6.26 13.74 -21.33
N THR A 166 -5.47 12.67 -21.33
CA THR A 166 -5.94 11.30 -21.52
C THR A 166 -5.88 10.52 -20.21
N GLY A 167 -6.76 9.53 -20.06
CA GLY A 167 -6.86 8.73 -18.84
C GLY A 167 -7.88 9.24 -17.82
N ASP A 168 -8.74 10.20 -18.21
CA ASP A 168 -9.83 10.67 -17.37
C ASP A 168 -10.95 9.62 -17.29
N ALA A 169 -11.46 9.40 -16.08
CA ALA A 169 -12.58 8.48 -15.85
C ALA A 169 -13.91 9.16 -16.18
N LEU A 170 -14.67 8.56 -17.10
CA LEU A 170 -16.03 8.94 -17.43
C LEU A 170 -16.96 8.37 -16.36
N LEU A 171 -17.15 9.13 -15.27
CA LEU A 171 -17.90 8.67 -14.10
C LEU A 171 -19.38 8.40 -14.40
N ASP A 172 -19.97 9.15 -15.34
CA ASP A 172 -21.36 8.98 -15.76
C ASP A 172 -21.61 7.65 -16.50
N GLU A 173 -20.56 7.08 -17.10
CA GLU A 173 -20.60 5.79 -17.81
C GLU A 173 -19.95 4.66 -17.02
N SER A 174 -19.55 4.94 -15.78
CA SER A 174 -18.93 3.97 -14.88
C SER A 174 -19.97 3.37 -13.94
N SER A 175 -19.69 2.17 -13.43
CA SER A 175 -20.57 1.50 -12.48
C SER A 175 -19.82 0.98 -11.25
N LEU A 176 -20.52 0.83 -10.14
CA LEU A 176 -19.95 0.45 -8.86
C LEU A 176 -20.81 -0.58 -8.14
N SER A 177 -20.21 -1.72 -7.79
CA SER A 177 -20.83 -2.72 -6.93
C SER A 177 -20.13 -2.75 -5.56
N VAL A 178 -20.93 -2.67 -4.50
CA VAL A 178 -20.46 -2.70 -3.12
C VAL A 178 -21.18 -3.80 -2.36
N VAL A 179 -20.41 -4.64 -1.67
CA VAL A 179 -20.93 -5.64 -0.73
C VAL A 179 -20.38 -5.32 0.65
N VAL A 180 -21.27 -5.14 1.62
CA VAL A 180 -20.91 -4.87 3.02
C VAL A 180 -21.28 -6.05 3.92
N TYR A 181 -20.47 -6.28 4.94
CA TYR A 181 -20.72 -7.29 5.95
C TYR A 181 -20.71 -6.65 7.34
N GLN A 182 -21.71 -6.99 8.15
CA GLN A 182 -21.77 -6.61 9.56
C GLN A 182 -21.67 -7.85 10.43
N ASN A 183 -20.77 -7.82 11.42
CA ASN A 183 -20.57 -8.91 12.34
C ASN A 183 -21.75 -8.99 13.32
N LYS A 184 -22.30 -10.19 13.46
CA LYS A 184 -23.31 -10.49 14.47
C LYS A 184 -22.76 -11.52 15.43
N VAL A 185 -22.61 -11.11 16.68
CA VAL A 185 -22.02 -11.94 17.73
C VAL A 185 -23.07 -12.88 18.29
N TYR A 186 -22.75 -14.16 18.34
CA TYR A 186 -23.53 -15.23 18.96
C TYR A 186 -22.73 -15.79 20.13
N GLU A 187 -23.05 -15.36 21.34
CA GLU A 187 -22.41 -15.86 22.55
C GLU A 187 -23.14 -17.10 23.07
N TYR A 188 -22.38 -18.17 23.36
CA TYR A 188 -22.96 -19.43 23.85
C TYR A 188 -23.84 -19.22 25.10
N THR A 189 -23.40 -18.38 26.05
CA THR A 189 -24.10 -18.17 27.32
C THR A 189 -25.49 -17.53 27.10
N GLU A 190 -25.60 -16.58 26.18
CA GLU A 190 -26.84 -15.89 25.84
C GLU A 190 -27.79 -16.81 25.06
N ILE A 191 -27.28 -17.51 24.05
CA ILE A 191 -28.08 -18.44 23.23
C ILE A 191 -28.63 -19.59 24.08
N LYS A 192 -27.84 -20.07 25.07
CA LYS A 192 -28.29 -21.05 26.06
C LYS A 192 -29.38 -20.48 26.98
N LYS A 193 -29.21 -19.26 27.50
CA LYS A 193 -30.23 -18.57 28.34
C LYS A 193 -31.54 -18.35 27.60
N GLN A 194 -31.48 -18.03 26.31
CA GLN A 194 -32.65 -17.87 25.43
C GLN A 194 -33.35 -19.21 25.12
N GLY A 195 -32.76 -20.34 25.50
CA GLY A 195 -33.35 -21.66 25.28
C GLY A 195 -33.32 -22.13 23.83
N LEU A 196 -32.49 -21.51 22.99
CA LEU A 196 -32.35 -21.85 21.56
C LEU A 196 -31.58 -23.17 21.33
N LEU A 197 -30.92 -23.71 22.38
CA LEU A 197 -30.16 -24.97 22.37
C LEU A 197 -30.91 -26.14 23.03
N LYS A 198 -32.24 -26.04 23.20
CA LYS A 198 -33.03 -27.12 23.86
C LYS A 198 -33.07 -28.40 23.04
N ASP A 199 -33.19 -28.28 21.73
CA ASP A 199 -33.38 -29.42 20.80
C ASP A 199 -32.18 -29.64 19.85
N THR A 200 -31.06 -28.95 20.08
CA THR A 200 -29.88 -29.01 19.19
C THR A 200 -28.57 -28.79 19.94
N THR A 201 -27.46 -29.28 19.38
CA THR A 201 -26.13 -29.01 19.92
C THR A 201 -25.63 -27.63 19.47
N TRP A 202 -24.69 -27.06 20.23
CA TRP A 202 -24.05 -25.79 19.84
C TRP A 202 -23.37 -25.88 18.47
N GLN A 203 -22.75 -27.02 18.16
CA GLN A 203 -22.06 -27.24 16.89
C GLN A 203 -23.04 -27.30 15.70
N ASP A 204 -24.19 -27.94 15.87
CA ASP A 204 -25.25 -27.98 14.85
C ASP A 204 -25.88 -26.60 14.66
N TYR A 205 -26.09 -25.86 15.74
CA TYR A 205 -26.57 -24.48 15.71
C TYR A 205 -25.61 -23.58 14.92
N MET A 206 -24.30 -23.64 15.22
CA MET A 206 -23.27 -22.90 14.48
C MET A 206 -23.28 -23.25 12.99
N THR A 207 -23.39 -24.54 12.67
CA THR A 207 -23.39 -25.03 11.28
C THR A 207 -24.59 -24.49 10.50
N LYS A 208 -25.78 -24.49 11.12
CA LYS A 208 -27.01 -23.96 10.53
C LYS A 208 -26.94 -22.45 10.26
N ILE A 209 -26.38 -21.69 11.20
CA ILE A 209 -26.25 -20.24 11.03
C ILE A 209 -25.16 -19.90 10.01
N LYS A 210 -24.03 -20.63 10.00
CA LYS A 210 -22.96 -20.45 8.99
C LYS A 210 -23.41 -20.77 7.58
N SER A 211 -24.34 -21.71 7.39
CA SER A 211 -24.87 -22.07 6.07
C SER A 211 -25.99 -21.14 5.60
N THR A 212 -26.53 -20.28 6.47
CA THR A 212 -27.61 -19.34 6.14
C THR A 212 -27.03 -17.96 5.84
N VAL A 213 -27.29 -17.44 4.64
CA VAL A 213 -26.94 -16.06 4.29
C VAL A 213 -28.08 -15.15 4.72
N THR A 214 -27.87 -14.35 5.77
CA THR A 214 -28.86 -13.37 6.23
C THR A 214 -28.62 -12.02 5.54
N PRO A 215 -29.59 -11.50 4.76
CA PRO A 215 -29.46 -10.17 4.17
C PRO A 215 -29.54 -9.10 5.25
N LEU A 216 -28.69 -8.09 5.14
CA LEU A 216 -28.71 -6.90 5.99
C LEU A 216 -29.60 -5.83 5.35
N THR A 217 -30.50 -5.23 6.13
CA THR A 217 -31.31 -4.10 5.66
C THR A 217 -30.45 -2.84 5.69
N LEU A 218 -30.17 -2.30 4.51
CA LEU A 218 -29.36 -1.08 4.36
C LEU A 218 -30.27 0.14 4.30
N ASP A 219 -29.83 1.25 4.93
CA ASP A 219 -30.47 2.54 4.73
C ASP A 219 -30.23 3.04 3.30
N THR A 220 -31.29 3.52 2.67
CA THR A 220 -31.28 4.25 1.39
C THR A 220 -30.24 5.37 1.34
N ASN A 221 -29.97 6.05 2.46
CA ASN A 221 -29.00 7.15 2.54
C ASN A 221 -27.56 6.73 2.22
N ILE A 222 -27.20 5.47 2.44
CA ILE A 222 -25.85 4.95 2.16
C ILE A 222 -25.56 4.95 0.66
N THR A 223 -26.58 4.67 -0.16
CA THR A 223 -26.43 4.68 -1.62
C THR A 223 -26.12 6.10 -2.11
N ASP A 224 -26.84 7.10 -1.58
CA ASP A 224 -26.60 8.51 -1.94
C ASP A 224 -25.25 9.03 -1.45
N LEU A 225 -24.81 8.57 -0.27
CA LEU A 225 -23.49 8.88 0.28
C LEU A 225 -22.37 8.38 -0.66
N VAL A 226 -22.47 7.13 -1.12
CA VAL A 226 -21.48 6.54 -2.04
C VAL A 226 -21.52 7.22 -3.41
N LYS A 227 -22.71 7.54 -3.94
CA LYS A 227 -22.86 8.30 -5.19
C LYS A 227 -22.20 9.67 -5.11
N LYS A 228 -22.49 10.44 -4.06
CA LYS A 228 -21.88 11.77 -3.86
C LYS A 228 -20.38 11.68 -3.58
N GLY A 229 -19.94 10.63 -2.86
CA GLY A 229 -18.54 10.40 -2.55
C GLY A 229 -17.71 10.06 -3.78
N THR A 230 -18.24 9.27 -4.71
CA THR A 230 -17.50 8.78 -5.89
C THR A 230 -17.76 9.56 -7.17
N GLY A 231 -18.91 10.23 -7.28
CA GLY A 231 -19.41 10.83 -8.51
C GLY A 231 -20.03 9.81 -9.48
N ILE A 232 -20.05 8.52 -9.13
CA ILE A 232 -20.63 7.46 -9.95
C ILE A 232 -22.12 7.37 -9.65
N LEU A 233 -22.95 7.42 -10.70
CA LEU A 233 -24.41 7.40 -10.55
C LEU A 233 -24.99 5.97 -10.50
N ASP A 234 -24.39 5.03 -11.24
CA ASP A 234 -24.78 3.63 -11.23
C ASP A 234 -24.08 2.86 -10.10
N VAL A 235 -24.74 2.82 -8.94
CA VAL A 235 -24.22 2.19 -7.72
C VAL A 235 -25.22 1.18 -7.21
N LYS A 236 -24.75 -0.05 -6.96
CA LYS A 236 -25.50 -1.11 -6.30
C LYS A 236 -24.81 -1.53 -5.01
N ILE A 237 -25.55 -1.49 -3.91
CA ILE A 237 -25.04 -1.87 -2.58
C ILE A 237 -25.89 -3.03 -2.04
N THR A 238 -25.23 -4.08 -1.57
CA THR A 238 -25.88 -5.19 -0.86
C THR A 238 -25.16 -5.47 0.46
N GLY A 239 -25.91 -5.87 1.48
CA GLY A 239 -25.37 -6.13 2.81
C GLY A 239 -25.71 -7.53 3.30
N PHE A 240 -24.81 -8.13 4.08
CA PHE A 240 -25.01 -9.44 4.70
C PHE A 240 -24.54 -9.43 6.15
N GLU A 241 -25.22 -10.19 7.01
CA GLU A 241 -24.71 -10.46 8.36
C GLU A 241 -23.63 -11.56 8.31
N LYS A 242 -22.51 -11.33 8.99
CA LYS A 242 -21.44 -12.33 9.18
C LYS A 242 -21.50 -12.84 10.62
N PRO A 243 -21.87 -14.12 10.85
CA PRO A 243 -21.98 -14.63 12.21
C PRO A 243 -20.59 -14.87 12.82
N VAL A 244 -20.38 -14.34 14.02
CA VAL A 244 -19.17 -14.55 14.85
C VAL A 244 -19.60 -15.27 16.12
N PHE A 245 -18.99 -16.42 16.40
CA PHE A 245 -19.37 -17.27 17.54
C PHE A 245 -18.34 -17.15 18.65
N ILE A 246 -18.81 -16.92 19.88
CA ILE A 246 -17.98 -16.90 21.08
C ILE A 246 -18.35 -18.13 21.91
N GLU A 247 -17.40 -19.05 22.03
CA GLU A 247 -17.54 -20.25 22.85
C GLU A 247 -17.33 -19.93 24.34
N GLU A 248 -17.98 -20.69 25.21
CA GLU A 248 -17.72 -20.61 26.64
C GLU A 248 -16.30 -21.12 26.91
N GLN A 249 -15.46 -20.29 27.54
CA GLN A 249 -14.15 -20.75 27.97
C GLN A 249 -14.36 -21.86 29.01
N ALA A 250 -14.08 -23.10 28.62
CA ALA A 250 -13.98 -24.18 29.58
C ALA A 250 -12.86 -23.82 30.55
N VAL A 251 -13.21 -23.39 31.77
CA VAL A 251 -12.26 -23.35 32.88
C VAL A 251 -11.79 -24.79 33.06
N LYS A 252 -10.66 -25.13 32.44
CA LYS A 252 -9.97 -26.38 32.70
C LYS A 252 -9.46 -26.27 34.13
N LEU A 253 -10.28 -26.70 35.08
CA LEU A 253 -9.82 -26.98 36.43
C LEU A 253 -8.76 -28.07 36.29
N ASP A 254 -7.50 -27.68 36.39
CA ASP A 254 -6.39 -28.62 36.37
C ASP A 254 -6.39 -29.39 37.69
N PHE A 255 -7.13 -30.49 37.73
CA PHE A 255 -7.24 -31.35 38.90
C PHE A 255 -5.88 -31.90 39.34
N THR A 256 -4.88 -31.92 38.46
CA THR A 256 -3.50 -32.33 38.73
C THR A 256 -2.86 -31.50 39.85
N GLY A 257 -3.16 -30.21 39.94
CA GLY A 257 -2.65 -29.32 40.99
C GLY A 257 -3.26 -29.57 42.38
N TYR A 258 -4.46 -30.17 42.44
CA TYR A 258 -5.18 -30.41 43.70
C TYR A 258 -4.88 -31.79 44.32
N ILE A 259 -4.38 -32.74 43.53
CA ILE A 259 -3.96 -34.07 43.99
C ILE A 259 -2.92 -33.99 45.15
N PRO A 260 -1.80 -33.25 45.05
CA PRO A 260 -0.83 -33.20 46.14
C PRO A 260 -1.38 -32.54 47.41
N VAL A 261 -2.30 -31.59 47.30
CA VAL A 261 -2.98 -30.96 48.46
C VAL A 261 -3.86 -31.97 49.18
N ALA A 262 -4.66 -32.74 48.43
CA ALA A 262 -5.51 -33.78 49.00
C ALA A 262 -4.68 -34.88 49.70
N VAL A 263 -3.56 -35.30 49.09
CA VAL A 263 -2.63 -36.28 49.68
C VAL A 263 -1.97 -35.75 50.96
N THR A 264 -1.60 -34.46 50.99
CA THR A 264 -1.00 -33.83 52.17
C THR A 264 -1.98 -33.79 53.34
N ILE A 265 -3.24 -33.44 53.09
CA ILE A 265 -4.30 -33.47 54.12
C ILE A 265 -4.51 -34.89 54.66
N LEU A 266 -4.49 -35.90 53.77
CA LEU A 266 -4.60 -37.30 54.15
C LEU A 266 -3.43 -37.75 55.05
N PHE A 267 -2.20 -37.33 54.73
CA PHE A 267 -1.01 -37.61 55.54
C PHE A 267 -1.08 -36.98 56.93
N ILE A 268 -1.53 -35.72 57.01
CA ILE A 268 -1.72 -35.00 58.29
C ILE A 268 -2.80 -35.70 59.13
N ALA A 269 -3.92 -36.10 58.51
CA ALA A 269 -4.98 -36.84 59.19
C ALA A 269 -4.48 -38.20 59.70
N PHE A 270 -3.68 -38.92 58.91
CA PHE A 270 -3.07 -40.18 59.31
C PHE A 270 -2.11 -40.00 60.51
N LEU A 271 -1.25 -38.98 60.48
CA LEU A 271 -0.36 -38.63 61.60
C LEU A 271 -1.14 -38.31 62.88
N ALA A 272 -2.23 -37.55 62.78
CA ALA A 272 -3.09 -37.24 63.92
C ALA A 272 -3.71 -38.51 64.54
N VAL A 273 -4.16 -39.46 63.73
CA VAL A 273 -4.72 -40.75 64.20
C VAL A 273 -3.65 -41.60 64.89
N VAL A 274 -2.43 -41.66 64.36
CA VAL A 274 -1.33 -42.43 64.96
C VAL A 274 -0.92 -41.86 66.32
N LEU A 275 -0.83 -40.53 66.43
CA LEU A 275 -0.52 -39.86 67.70
C LEU A 275 -1.60 -40.13 68.77
N MET A 276 -2.89 -40.09 68.39
CA MET A 276 -3.97 -40.43 69.31
C MET A 276 -3.94 -41.89 69.77
N LYS A 277 -3.51 -42.83 68.92
CA LYS A 277 -3.38 -44.25 69.29
C LYS A 277 -2.18 -44.54 70.20
N LYS A 278 -1.06 -43.82 70.06
CA LYS A 278 0.17 -44.08 70.84
C LYS A 278 0.11 -43.61 72.30
N SER A 279 -0.77 -42.69 72.66
CA SER A 279 -0.92 -42.22 74.05
C SER A 279 -1.62 -43.22 74.99
N LYS A 280 -1.99 -44.42 74.53
CA LYS A 280 -2.76 -45.41 75.32
C LYS A 280 -1.98 -46.61 75.84
N ASN A 281 -0.65 -46.68 75.70
CA ASN A 281 0.15 -47.68 76.41
C ASN A 281 1.51 -47.09 76.83
N VAL A 282 1.55 -46.55 78.04
CA VAL A 282 2.77 -46.41 78.83
C VAL A 282 2.42 -46.97 80.21
N GLU A 283 2.78 -48.22 80.45
CA GLU A 283 2.78 -48.83 81.77
C GLU A 283 4.23 -48.96 82.23
N VAL A 284 4.44 -48.45 83.44
CA VAL A 284 5.71 -48.10 84.06
C VAL A 284 6.36 -49.35 84.66
N THR A 285 7.64 -49.59 84.41
CA THR A 285 8.45 -50.51 85.23
C THR A 285 9.59 -49.71 85.87
N HIS A 286 9.51 -49.58 87.19
CA HIS A 286 10.50 -48.98 88.08
C HIS A 286 11.58 -50.00 88.43
N MET A 287 12.86 -49.61 88.33
CA MET A 287 13.80 -49.61 89.46
C MET A 287 15.15 -48.99 89.03
N GLU A 288 15.58 -47.98 89.78
CA GLU A 288 16.91 -47.33 89.76
C GLU A 288 17.97 -48.24 90.46
N PRO A 289 19.27 -47.89 90.67
CA PRO A 289 20.03 -46.66 90.33
C PRO A 289 21.51 -46.82 89.83
N GLU A 290 22.06 -45.71 89.33
CA GLU A 290 23.44 -45.14 89.38
C GLU A 290 24.76 -45.88 88.99
N LEU A 291 25.52 -45.26 88.04
CA LEU A 291 26.80 -44.51 88.21
C LEU A 291 27.22 -44.01 86.80
N SER A 292 27.61 -42.77 86.48
CA SER A 292 28.46 -41.71 87.05
C SER A 292 29.77 -41.57 86.26
N VAL A 293 29.84 -40.43 85.59
CA VAL A 293 30.97 -39.56 85.18
C VAL A 293 32.11 -40.09 84.30
N GLU A 294 32.63 -39.14 83.53
CA GLU A 294 33.97 -39.14 82.93
C GLU A 294 34.18 -40.09 81.75
N GLN A 295 33.75 -39.63 80.57
CA GLN A 295 34.49 -39.70 79.29
C GLN A 295 33.49 -39.33 78.19
N MET A 296 33.52 -38.21 77.48
CA MET A 296 34.49 -37.15 77.29
C MET A 296 33.62 -35.98 76.78
N LEU A 297 33.63 -34.79 77.38
CA LEU A 297 34.68 -33.82 77.12
C LEU A 297 35.03 -33.75 75.62
N VAL A 298 34.14 -33.17 74.82
CA VAL A 298 34.50 -32.12 73.85
C VAL A 298 33.27 -31.20 73.79
N SER A 299 33.10 -30.33 74.77
CA SER A 299 33.69 -28.99 74.79
C SER A 299 33.08 -28.06 73.72
N THR A 300 32.64 -26.91 74.19
CA THR A 300 32.44 -25.67 73.41
C THR A 300 31.16 -25.52 72.57
N LYS A 301 30.01 -25.68 73.23
CA LYS A 301 28.92 -24.70 73.05
C LYS A 301 29.26 -23.45 73.87
N SER A 302 29.74 -22.38 73.24
CA SER A 302 29.84 -21.00 73.76
C SER A 302 30.54 -20.13 72.71
N ARG A 303 29.89 -19.28 71.90
CA ARG A 303 29.33 -17.95 72.26
C ARG A 303 28.83 -17.21 70.97
N PRO A 304 28.17 -16.04 71.07
CA PRO A 304 27.02 -15.65 70.26
C PRO A 304 27.25 -14.53 69.21
N ARG A 305 26.21 -14.29 68.39
CA ARG A 305 25.74 -13.03 67.74
C ARG A 305 26.69 -12.14 66.90
N ARG A 306 26.15 -11.80 65.70
CA ARG A 306 26.20 -10.54 64.91
C ARG A 306 27.50 -10.16 64.18
N GLY A 307 27.40 -10.17 62.84
CA GLY A 307 27.58 -8.98 61.98
C GLY A 307 28.96 -8.72 61.35
N GLY A 308 29.02 -8.85 60.01
CA GLY A 308 29.78 -7.97 59.11
C GLY A 308 31.22 -8.35 58.74
N GLY A 309 31.46 -8.50 57.44
CA GLY A 309 32.76 -8.18 56.80
C GLY A 309 33.65 -9.36 56.38
N MET A 310 33.63 -9.64 55.07
CA MET A 310 34.71 -10.00 54.12
C MET A 310 35.86 -10.97 54.49
N GLU A 311 36.16 -11.80 53.48
CA GLU A 311 37.35 -12.62 53.17
C GLU A 311 38.21 -13.18 54.33
N ASP A 312 38.20 -14.50 54.53
CA ASP A 312 39.27 -15.40 54.04
C ASP A 312 38.90 -16.88 54.35
N LEU A 313 39.23 -17.78 53.41
CA LEU A 313 38.91 -19.22 53.44
C LEU A 313 39.55 -19.98 54.62
N PRO A 314 38.84 -20.92 55.27
CA PRO A 314 39.46 -21.97 56.06
C PRO A 314 39.35 -23.35 55.39
N GLU A 315 40.48 -24.05 55.41
CA GLU A 315 40.73 -25.41 54.94
C GLU A 315 39.74 -26.45 55.48
N LEU A 316 39.45 -27.41 54.61
CA LEU A 316 38.55 -28.55 54.76
C LEU A 316 38.96 -29.47 55.93
N GLN A 317 38.05 -29.68 56.89
CA GLN A 317 38.15 -30.72 57.92
C GLN A 317 36.95 -31.68 57.85
N GLU A 318 37.26 -32.92 57.47
CA GLU A 318 36.67 -34.27 57.71
C GLU A 318 35.15 -34.53 57.77
N HIS A 319 34.25 -33.54 57.67
CA HIS A 319 32.80 -33.76 57.68
C HIS A 319 32.14 -33.84 56.28
N ASP A 320 32.91 -33.76 55.18
CA ASP A 320 32.40 -33.77 53.79
C ASP A 320 32.38 -35.14 53.09
N SER A 321 32.61 -36.23 53.81
CA SER A 321 32.71 -37.58 53.23
C SER A 321 31.48 -38.00 52.42
N GLU A 322 30.27 -37.69 52.91
CA GLU A 322 29.04 -38.05 52.22
C GLU A 322 28.80 -37.21 50.96
N THR A 323 29.15 -35.93 51.01
CA THR A 323 29.03 -35.02 49.86
C THR A 323 30.01 -35.41 48.75
N LYS A 324 31.26 -35.75 49.11
CA LYS A 324 32.26 -36.25 48.15
C LYS A 324 31.81 -37.55 47.49
N LYS A 325 31.25 -38.48 48.26
CA LYS A 325 30.78 -39.77 47.73
C LYS A 325 29.63 -39.61 46.74
N ARG A 326 28.68 -38.70 47.03
CA ARG A 326 27.57 -38.38 46.12
C ARG A 326 28.03 -37.68 44.85
N ILE A 327 29.08 -36.85 44.94
CA ILE A 327 29.68 -36.22 43.75
C ILE A 327 30.39 -37.28 42.90
N GLU A 328 31.15 -38.19 43.50
CA GLU A 328 31.83 -39.28 42.78
C GLU A 328 30.83 -40.22 42.09
N ASP A 329 29.76 -40.63 42.78
CA ASP A 329 28.68 -41.45 42.20
C ASP A 329 28.02 -40.72 41.01
N PHE A 330 27.82 -39.40 41.12
CA PHE A 330 27.25 -38.59 40.05
C PHE A 330 28.19 -38.43 38.84
N ILE A 331 29.50 -38.36 39.07
CA ILE A 331 30.52 -38.33 38.02
C ILE A 331 30.53 -39.66 37.26
N GLN A 332 30.41 -40.80 37.97
CA GLN A 332 30.37 -42.12 37.33
C GLN A 332 29.08 -42.37 36.55
N GLU A 333 27.91 -41.98 37.08
CA GLU A 333 26.64 -42.22 36.41
C GLU A 333 26.47 -41.37 35.15
N LYS A 334 26.95 -40.11 35.15
CA LYS A 334 26.67 -39.14 34.07
C LYS A 334 27.86 -38.24 33.73
N PRO A 335 28.96 -38.79 33.18
CA PRO A 335 30.17 -38.02 32.88
C PRO A 335 29.93 -36.90 31.85
N GLN A 336 28.97 -37.08 30.93
CA GLN A 336 28.66 -36.09 29.89
C GLN A 336 28.04 -34.80 30.47
N LEU A 337 27.20 -34.93 31.50
CA LEU A 337 26.58 -33.79 32.17
C LEU A 337 27.59 -33.00 33.00
N VAL A 338 28.51 -33.70 33.68
CA VAL A 338 29.60 -33.06 34.41
C VAL A 338 30.53 -32.29 33.46
N ALA A 339 30.88 -32.87 32.30
CA ALA A 339 31.67 -32.19 31.29
C ALA A 339 30.95 -30.94 30.73
N GLN A 340 29.63 -31.00 30.58
CA GLN A 340 28.84 -29.85 30.14
C GLN A 340 28.75 -28.75 31.22
N LEU A 341 28.63 -29.12 32.49
CA LEU A 341 28.74 -28.18 33.62
C LEU A 341 30.12 -27.54 33.68
N LEU A 342 31.21 -28.31 33.56
CA LEU A 342 32.57 -27.78 33.53
C LEU A 342 32.81 -26.86 32.32
N LYS A 343 32.25 -27.20 31.16
CA LYS A 343 32.34 -26.36 29.96
C LYS A 343 31.62 -25.03 30.15
N ASN A 344 30.41 -25.05 30.72
CA ASN A 344 29.68 -23.82 31.02
C ASN A 344 30.38 -23.00 32.10
N TRP A 345 30.91 -23.65 33.13
CA TRP A 345 31.59 -22.98 34.23
C TRP A 345 32.90 -22.34 33.78
N ILE A 346 33.67 -23.02 32.92
CA ILE A 346 34.84 -22.41 32.26
C ILE A 346 34.37 -21.25 31.37
N ALA A 347 33.28 -21.39 30.60
CA ALA A 347 32.83 -20.32 29.71
C ALA A 347 32.33 -19.06 30.44
N GLU A 348 31.77 -19.18 31.64
CA GLU A 348 31.28 -18.06 32.45
C GLU A 348 32.39 -17.22 33.11
N ASP A 349 33.62 -17.73 33.23
CA ASP A 349 34.75 -17.05 33.90
C ASP A 349 35.72 -16.34 32.92
N TRP A 350 35.41 -16.29 31.62
CA TRP A 350 36.22 -15.59 30.59
C TRP A 350 35.46 -14.51 29.79
N GLU A 351 34.33 -14.02 30.29
CA GLU A 351 33.76 -12.69 29.97
C GLU A 351 33.93 -11.75 31.18
#